data_AF-A0AAW0F5T7-F1
#
_entry.id   AF-A0AAW0F5T7-F1
#
_cell.length_a   1.000
_cell.length_b   1.000
_cell.length_c   1.000
_cell.angle_alpha   90.00
_cell.angle_beta   90.00
_cell.angle_gamma   90.00
#
_symmetry.space_group_name_H-M   'P 1'
#
loop_
_entity.id
_entity.type
_entity.pdbx_description
1 polymer ?
#
loop_
_entity_poly.entity_id
_entity_poly.type
_entity_poly.pdbx_seq_one_letter_code
_entity_poly.pdbx_strand_id
1 'polypeptide(L)'
;MYPTHRELLHVLVTAALLCCLAADVAYADDDAADAADNIMAVTCCERVESAWSVLRSWTRTCSSDRGRADASVKRYATMLAAQSRSKVPWLSMPHVCDGKQLSREAVEAFFEHAFCGLLPSTHTDLVHSSYSLLMESAPLDDDALTSGIEEACTQLQKKWVKEGLQWGELLSGRNDLGDAHRGLCPRSCTWVSDVMSGGAYDL
;
A
#
# COMPACT_ATOMS: atom_id res chain seq x y z
N MET A 1 -52.42 8.46 -35.78
CA MET A 1 -51.83 9.79 -35.53
C MET A 1 -50.33 9.65 -35.71
N TYR A 2 -49.77 10.27 -36.74
CA TYR A 2 -48.32 10.27 -36.95
C TYR A 2 -47.69 11.35 -36.06
N PRO A 3 -46.58 11.07 -35.35
CA PRO A 3 -45.90 12.09 -34.57
C PRO A 3 -45.47 13.22 -35.50
N THR A 4 -45.69 14.45 -35.06
CA THR A 4 -45.26 15.62 -35.84
C THR A 4 -43.73 15.66 -35.89
N HIS A 5 -43.17 16.19 -36.97
CA HIS A 5 -41.71 16.31 -37.17
C HIS A 5 -40.95 16.91 -35.96
N ARG A 6 -41.65 17.73 -35.17
CA ARG A 6 -41.13 18.37 -33.96
C ARG A 6 -40.95 17.42 -32.78
N GLU A 7 -41.82 16.41 -32.64
CA GLU A 7 -41.70 15.38 -31.60
C GLU A 7 -40.56 14.40 -31.91
N LEU A 8 -40.40 14.03 -33.18
CA LEU A 8 -39.27 13.22 -33.64
C LEU A 8 -37.92 13.91 -33.39
N LEU A 9 -37.84 15.22 -33.61
CA LEU A 9 -36.63 15.99 -33.36
C LEU A 9 -36.29 16.05 -31.86
N HIS A 10 -37.29 16.24 -30.99
CA HIS A 10 -37.07 16.26 -29.55
C HIS A 10 -36.58 14.92 -29.00
N VAL A 11 -37.15 13.80 -29.47
CA VAL A 11 -36.74 12.45 -29.06
C VAL A 11 -35.31 12.14 -29.51
N LEU A 12 -34.91 12.58 -30.71
CA LEU A 12 -33.54 12.38 -31.19
C LEU A 12 -32.52 13.21 -30.41
N VAL A 13 -32.87 14.46 -30.05
CA VAL A 13 -31.98 15.32 -29.26
C VAL A 13 -31.82 14.82 -27.82
N THR A 14 -32.90 14.37 -27.18
CA THR A 14 -32.81 13.79 -25.83
C THR A 14 -32.05 12.46 -25.83
N ALA A 15 -32.26 11.60 -26.84
CA ALA A 15 -31.49 10.38 -26.98
C ALA A 15 -29.99 10.64 -27.20
N ALA A 16 -29.64 11.62 -28.04
CA ALA A 16 -28.24 12.01 -28.25
C ALA A 16 -27.59 12.56 -26.97
N LEU A 17 -28.30 13.43 -26.22
CA LEU A 17 -27.82 13.94 -24.93
C LEU A 17 -27.63 12.84 -23.89
N LEU A 18 -28.56 11.88 -23.81
CA LEU A 18 -28.45 10.73 -22.92
C LEU A 18 -27.28 9.82 -23.30
N CYS A 19 -27.04 9.61 -24.61
CA CYS A 19 -25.89 8.84 -25.08
C CYS A 19 -24.55 9.54 -24.78
N CYS A 20 -24.47 10.86 -24.93
CA CYS A 20 -23.25 11.61 -24.58
C CYS A 20 -22.98 11.53 -23.07
N LEU A 21 -23.99 11.75 -22.23
CA LEU A 21 -23.85 11.64 -20.77
C LEU A 21 -23.46 10.23 -20.32
N ALA A 22 -24.02 9.19 -20.94
CA ALA A 22 -23.65 7.81 -20.62
C ALA A 22 -22.21 7.48 -21.05
N ALA A 23 -21.75 8.02 -22.19
CA ALA A 23 -20.38 7.86 -22.65
C ALA A 23 -19.39 8.58 -21.72
N ASP A 24 -19.66 9.83 -21.35
CA ASP A 24 -18.79 10.61 -20.45
C ASP A 24 -18.68 9.94 -19.07
N VAL A 25 -19.77 9.37 -18.54
CA VAL A 25 -19.76 8.62 -17.28
C VAL A 25 -18.94 7.33 -17.41
N ALA A 26 -19.10 6.58 -18.51
CA ALA A 26 -18.35 5.35 -18.72
C ALA A 26 -16.84 5.60 -18.88
N TYR A 27 -16.44 6.65 -19.60
CA TYR A 27 -15.03 7.04 -19.74
C TYR A 27 -14.43 7.50 -18.40
N ALA A 28 -15.19 8.27 -17.61
CA ALA A 28 -14.72 8.70 -16.30
C ALA A 28 -14.57 7.53 -15.31
N ASP A 29 -15.41 6.49 -15.40
CA ASP A 29 -15.31 5.29 -14.57
C ASP A 29 -14.08 4.45 -14.93
N ASP A 30 -13.75 4.32 -16.23
CA ASP A 30 -12.55 3.60 -16.68
C ASP A 30 -11.26 4.33 -16.24
N ASP A 31 -11.19 5.66 -16.41
CA ASP A 31 -10.03 6.45 -15.97
C ASP A 31 -9.84 6.39 -14.45
N ALA A 32 -10.94 6.42 -13.68
CA ALA A 32 -10.90 6.31 -12.23
C ALA A 32 -10.48 4.91 -11.76
N ALA A 33 -10.93 3.86 -12.44
CA ALA A 33 -10.55 2.48 -12.16
C ALA A 33 -9.06 2.25 -12.43
N ASP A 34 -8.54 2.76 -13.55
CA ASP A 34 -7.12 2.67 -13.89
C ASP A 34 -6.24 3.44 -12.90
N ALA A 35 -6.69 4.61 -12.45
CA ALA A 35 -6.00 5.38 -11.40
C ALA A 35 -5.94 4.61 -10.07
N ALA A 36 -7.06 4.04 -9.63
CA ALA A 36 -7.12 3.25 -8.39
C ALA A 36 -6.23 2.00 -8.44
N ASP A 37 -6.21 1.31 -9.58
CA ASP A 37 -5.36 0.15 -9.82
C ASP A 37 -3.86 0.50 -9.76
N ASN A 38 -3.48 1.65 -10.32
CA ASN A 38 -2.11 2.14 -10.28
C ASN A 38 -1.69 2.55 -8.87
N ILE A 39 -2.55 3.27 -8.14
CA ILE A 39 -2.33 3.59 -6.72
C ILE A 39 -2.14 2.32 -5.90
N MET A 40 -3.01 1.32 -6.08
CA MET A 40 -2.91 0.02 -5.39
C MET A 40 -1.59 -0.69 -5.70
N ALA A 41 -1.15 -0.71 -6.96
CA ALA A 41 0.08 -1.37 -7.36
C ALA A 41 1.32 -0.71 -6.71
N VAL A 42 1.42 0.62 -6.82
CA VAL A 42 2.50 1.43 -6.23
C VAL A 42 2.51 1.27 -4.71
N THR A 43 1.33 1.36 -4.08
CA THR A 43 1.17 1.20 -2.62
C THR A 43 1.61 -0.18 -2.17
N CYS A 44 1.19 -1.24 -2.88
CA CYS A 44 1.58 -2.60 -2.53
C CYS A 44 3.09 -2.77 -2.53
N CYS A 45 3.75 -2.32 -3.59
CA CYS A 45 5.18 -2.51 -3.74
C CYS A 45 5.96 -1.75 -2.66
N GLU A 46 5.65 -0.47 -2.44
CA GLU A 46 6.35 0.32 -1.42
C GLU A 46 6.11 -0.24 0.00
N ARG A 47 4.87 -0.68 0.28
CA ARG A 47 4.54 -1.29 1.57
C ARG A 47 5.18 -2.66 1.79
N VAL A 48 5.32 -3.51 0.76
CA VAL A 48 6.08 -4.77 0.89
C VAL A 48 7.52 -4.47 1.25
N GLU A 49 8.19 -3.55 0.54
CA GLU A 49 9.60 -3.23 0.80
C GLU A 49 9.83 -2.73 2.22
N SER A 50 8.99 -1.78 2.65
CA SER A 50 9.03 -1.21 4.00
C SER A 50 8.82 -2.29 5.06
N ALA A 51 7.75 -3.07 4.95
CA ALA A 51 7.42 -4.15 5.89
C ALA A 51 8.50 -5.25 5.92
N TRP A 52 9.01 -5.63 4.74
CA TRP A 52 10.00 -6.70 4.59
C TRP A 52 11.28 -6.38 5.35
N SER A 53 11.79 -5.15 5.20
CA SER A 53 13.03 -4.73 5.86
C SER A 53 12.92 -4.84 7.40
N VAL A 54 11.80 -4.41 7.97
CA VAL A 54 11.54 -4.41 9.41
C VAL A 54 11.33 -5.83 9.93
N LEU A 55 10.39 -6.57 9.34
CA LEU A 55 10.03 -7.92 9.79
C LEU A 55 11.20 -8.89 9.61
N ARG A 56 12.00 -8.76 8.55
CA ARG A 56 13.19 -9.59 8.34
C ARG A 56 14.31 -9.28 9.33
N SER A 57 14.48 -8.02 9.72
CA SER A 57 15.43 -7.64 10.78
C SER A 57 15.05 -8.26 12.13
N TRP A 58 13.76 -8.26 12.47
CA TRP A 58 13.26 -8.92 13.68
C TRP A 58 13.37 -10.44 13.60
N THR A 59 13.10 -11.03 12.44
CA THR A 59 13.29 -12.47 12.23
C THR A 59 14.75 -12.87 12.43
N ARG A 60 15.71 -12.09 11.91
CA ARG A 60 17.15 -12.29 12.17
C ARG A 60 17.48 -12.16 13.65
N THR A 61 16.88 -11.19 14.34
CA THR A 61 17.04 -11.02 15.79
C THR A 61 16.62 -12.29 16.53
N CYS A 62 15.44 -12.84 16.23
CA CYS A 62 14.93 -14.08 16.84
C CYS A 62 15.78 -15.32 16.50
N SER A 63 16.39 -15.34 15.31
CA SER A 63 17.23 -16.46 14.87
C SER A 63 18.53 -16.59 15.67
N SER A 64 19.03 -15.50 16.25
CA SER A 64 20.25 -15.47 17.07
C SER A 64 19.92 -15.63 18.56
N ASP A 65 20.71 -16.40 19.30
CA ASP A 65 20.43 -16.62 20.74
C ASP A 65 20.58 -15.33 21.57
N ARG A 66 21.59 -14.50 21.24
CA ARG A 66 21.77 -13.19 21.86
C ARG A 66 20.64 -12.23 21.51
N GLY A 67 20.27 -12.14 20.23
CA GLY A 67 19.18 -11.26 19.80
C GLY A 67 17.83 -11.68 20.38
N ARG A 68 17.57 -12.99 20.52
CA ARG A 68 16.35 -13.51 21.15
C ARG A 68 16.26 -13.13 22.63
N ALA A 69 17.37 -13.17 23.37
CA ALA A 69 17.40 -12.71 24.75
C ALA A 69 17.09 -11.20 24.86
N ASP A 70 17.48 -10.40 23.85
CA ASP A 70 17.23 -8.96 23.79
C ASP A 70 15.86 -8.58 23.18
N ALA A 71 15.15 -9.54 22.59
CA ALA A 71 13.88 -9.35 21.89
C ALA A 71 12.69 -9.33 22.87
N SER A 72 12.54 -8.19 23.57
CA SER A 72 11.41 -7.98 24.47
C SER A 72 10.17 -7.39 23.77
N VAL A 73 8.98 -7.69 24.30
CA VAL A 73 7.70 -7.09 23.86
C VAL A 73 7.75 -5.56 23.94
N LYS A 74 8.41 -5.00 24.97
CA LYS A 74 8.59 -3.55 25.13
C LYS A 74 9.39 -2.93 23.98
N ARG A 75 10.49 -3.58 23.57
CA ARG A 75 11.33 -3.10 22.45
C ARG A 75 10.57 -3.18 21.13
N TYR A 76 9.81 -4.26 20.95
CA TYR A 76 8.95 -4.43 19.77
C TYR A 76 7.87 -3.36 19.71
N ALA A 77 7.14 -3.12 20.81
CA ALA A 77 6.13 -2.06 20.90
C ALA A 77 6.70 -0.66 20.62
N THR A 78 7.94 -0.39 21.06
CA THR A 78 8.63 0.87 20.78
C THR A 78 8.93 1.03 19.29
N MET A 79 9.35 -0.05 18.63
CA MET A 79 9.55 -0.07 17.18
C MET A 79 8.22 0.18 16.44
N LEU A 80 7.14 -0.50 16.83
CA LEU A 80 5.81 -0.26 16.25
C LEU A 80 5.39 1.20 16.41
N ALA A 81 5.62 1.79 17.59
CA ALA A 81 5.27 3.18 17.86
C ALA A 81 6.08 4.17 17.02
N ALA A 82 7.35 3.88 16.73
CA ALA A 82 8.16 4.71 15.84
C ALA A 82 7.70 4.63 14.36
N GLN A 83 7.05 3.54 13.98
CA GLN A 83 6.50 3.31 12.64
C GLN A 83 5.02 3.73 12.53
N SER A 84 4.40 4.18 13.62
CA SER A 84 2.98 4.54 13.68
C SER A 84 2.79 6.03 13.89
N ARG A 85 1.77 6.60 13.24
CA ARG A 85 1.25 7.94 13.56
C ARG A 85 0.38 7.95 14.82
N SER A 86 -0.01 6.78 15.33
CA SER A 86 -0.91 6.64 16.47
C SER A 86 -0.22 5.95 17.65
N LYS A 87 -0.81 6.08 18.84
CA LYS A 87 -0.31 5.36 20.01
C LYS A 87 -0.58 3.87 19.82
N VAL A 88 0.49 3.08 19.80
CA VAL A 88 0.38 1.62 19.78
C VAL A 88 -0.20 1.15 21.12
N PRO A 89 -1.30 0.38 21.10
CA PRO A 89 -1.90 -0.14 22.32
C PRO A 89 -0.96 -1.12 23.03
N TRP A 90 -1.29 -1.45 24.27
CA TRP A 90 -0.55 -2.48 25.00
C TRP A 90 -0.66 -3.82 24.26
N LEU A 91 0.49 -4.38 23.87
CA LEU A 91 0.56 -5.68 23.21
C LEU A 91 0.31 -6.80 24.21
N SER A 92 -0.67 -7.66 23.93
CA SER A 92 -1.03 -8.81 24.78
C SER A 92 -0.21 -10.08 24.50
N MET A 93 0.74 -10.03 23.56
CA MET A 93 1.54 -11.20 23.17
C MET A 93 2.52 -11.61 24.29
N PRO A 94 2.71 -12.92 24.56
CA PRO A 94 3.62 -13.39 25.59
C PRO A 94 5.08 -13.20 25.19
N HIS A 95 5.41 -13.45 23.92
CA HIS A 95 6.77 -13.38 23.38
C HIS A 95 6.75 -12.85 21.95
N VAL A 96 7.79 -12.09 21.59
CA VAL A 96 8.01 -11.59 20.21
C VAL A 96 8.58 -12.69 19.32
N CYS A 97 9.43 -13.56 19.88
CA CYS A 97 10.00 -14.67 19.15
C CYS A 97 9.31 -15.97 19.53
N ASP A 98 8.98 -16.79 18.53
CA ASP A 98 8.60 -18.19 18.70
C ASP A 98 9.78 -19.07 18.23
N GLY A 99 10.50 -19.64 19.20
CA GLY A 99 11.77 -20.32 18.94
C GLY A 99 12.77 -19.40 18.21
N LYS A 100 13.23 -19.83 17.02
CA LYS A 100 14.18 -19.07 16.18
C LYS A 100 13.52 -18.13 15.18
N GLN A 101 12.21 -17.93 15.28
CA GLN A 101 11.43 -17.16 14.32
C GLN A 101 10.65 -16.04 15.00
N LEU A 102 10.17 -15.08 14.23
CA LEU A 102 9.25 -14.06 14.70
C LEU A 102 7.89 -14.72 14.94
N SER A 103 7.25 -14.44 16.07
CA SER A 103 5.94 -15.02 16.38
C SER A 103 4.87 -14.49 15.43
N ARG A 104 3.83 -15.28 15.22
CA ARG A 104 2.70 -14.89 14.37
C ARG A 104 2.01 -13.64 14.90
N GLU A 105 1.81 -13.55 16.21
CA GLU A 105 1.19 -12.42 16.89
C GLU A 105 2.02 -11.14 16.71
N ALA A 106 3.36 -11.25 16.66
CA ALA A 106 4.21 -10.12 16.37
C ALA A 106 4.04 -9.63 14.92
N VAL A 107 3.96 -10.54 13.95
CA VAL A 107 3.70 -10.21 12.54
C VAL A 107 2.33 -9.54 12.38
N GLU A 108 1.27 -10.10 12.99
CA GLU A 108 -0.07 -9.52 12.96
C GLU A 108 -0.10 -8.11 13.60
N ALA A 109 0.53 -7.94 14.77
CA ALA A 109 0.62 -6.64 15.43
C ALA A 109 1.38 -5.58 14.60
N PHE A 110 2.35 -5.99 13.79
CA PHE A 110 3.00 -5.07 12.85
C PHE A 110 2.01 -4.56 11.81
N PHE A 111 1.24 -5.45 11.22
CA PHE A 111 0.25 -5.06 10.22
C PHE A 111 -0.85 -4.19 10.82
N GLU A 112 -1.33 -4.51 12.02
CA GLU A 112 -2.38 -3.73 12.68
C GLU A 112 -1.96 -2.32 13.08
N HIS A 113 -0.70 -2.11 13.46
CA HIS A 113 -0.30 -0.87 14.14
C HIS A 113 0.71 0.00 13.41
N ALA A 114 1.56 -0.57 12.55
CA ALA A 114 2.67 0.13 11.91
C ALA A 114 2.51 0.25 10.39
N PHE A 115 1.77 -0.66 9.75
CA PHE A 115 1.78 -0.84 8.30
C PHE A 115 1.44 0.42 7.47
N CYS A 116 0.35 1.10 7.81
CA CYS A 116 -0.05 2.34 7.17
C CYS A 116 0.40 3.60 7.93
N GLY A 117 1.26 3.45 8.94
CA GLY A 117 1.65 4.56 9.80
C GLY A 117 2.55 5.60 9.11
N LEU A 118 3.37 5.17 8.14
CA LEU A 118 4.30 6.05 7.42
C LEU A 118 3.90 6.29 5.96
N LEU A 119 2.61 6.52 5.70
CA LEU A 119 2.19 7.00 4.38
C LEU A 119 2.56 8.48 4.22
N PRO A 120 2.84 8.96 2.99
CA PRO A 120 2.99 10.38 2.72
C PRO A 120 1.67 11.11 3.00
N SER A 121 1.74 12.31 3.59
CA SER A 121 0.54 13.11 3.91
C SER A 121 0.67 14.58 3.56
N THR A 122 1.78 14.98 2.96
CA THR A 122 2.01 16.32 2.46
C THR A 122 2.49 16.24 1.02
N HIS A 123 2.26 17.30 0.24
CA HIS A 123 2.78 17.40 -1.12
C HIS A 123 4.29 17.10 -1.17
N THR A 124 5.07 17.67 -0.24
CA THR A 124 6.51 17.41 -0.13
C THR A 124 6.82 15.93 0.10
N ASP A 125 6.07 15.25 0.98
CA ASP A 125 6.25 13.81 1.21
C ASP A 125 5.93 13.02 -0.06
N LEU A 126 4.87 13.38 -0.78
CA LEU A 126 4.46 12.71 -2.02
C LEU A 126 5.53 12.86 -3.11
N VAL A 127 6.05 14.06 -3.34
CA VAL A 127 7.09 14.34 -4.36
C VAL A 127 8.37 13.57 -4.07
N HIS A 128 8.73 13.38 -2.80
CA HIS A 128 9.92 12.63 -2.40
C HIS A 128 9.65 11.13 -2.14
N SER A 129 8.46 10.66 -2.47
CA SER A 129 8.07 9.26 -2.31
C SER A 129 8.00 8.54 -3.65
N SER A 130 7.69 7.25 -3.55
CA SER A 130 7.45 6.38 -4.68
C SER A 130 6.15 6.71 -5.44
N TYR A 131 5.28 7.56 -4.86
CA TYR A 131 4.04 8.04 -5.47
C TYR A 131 4.23 9.26 -6.38
N SER A 132 5.45 9.81 -6.47
CA SER A 132 5.78 10.97 -7.34
C SER A 132 5.39 10.76 -8.80
N LEU A 133 5.53 9.55 -9.32
CA LEU A 133 5.11 9.18 -10.69
C LEU A 133 3.60 9.38 -10.92
N LEU A 134 2.77 9.21 -9.88
CA LEU A 134 1.32 9.42 -9.96
C LEU A 134 0.98 10.92 -9.92
N MET A 135 1.82 11.73 -9.28
CA MET A 135 1.67 13.18 -9.28
C MET A 135 2.00 13.80 -10.63
N GLU A 136 2.99 13.27 -11.36
CA GLU A 136 3.33 13.76 -12.70
C GLU A 136 2.16 13.64 -13.67
N SER A 137 1.32 12.60 -13.51
CA SER A 137 0.10 12.42 -14.30
C SER A 137 -1.10 13.29 -13.86
N ALA A 138 -1.14 13.74 -12.61
CA ALA A 138 -2.28 14.47 -12.04
C ALA A 138 -1.86 15.44 -10.90
N PRO A 139 -1.17 16.55 -11.21
CA PRO A 139 -0.51 17.40 -10.20
C PRO A 139 -1.44 18.32 -9.39
N LEU A 140 -2.74 18.32 -9.67
CA LEU A 140 -3.73 19.18 -9.00
C LEU A 140 -4.60 18.44 -7.98
N ASP A 141 -4.35 17.15 -7.78
CA ASP A 141 -5.23 16.27 -7.01
C ASP A 141 -4.52 15.53 -5.87
N ASP A 142 -3.66 16.24 -5.14
CA ASP A 142 -2.87 15.70 -4.02
C ASP A 142 -3.76 15.11 -2.92
N ASP A 143 -4.90 15.73 -2.65
CA ASP A 143 -5.84 15.29 -1.62
C ASP A 143 -6.53 13.97 -2.02
N ALA A 144 -6.95 13.82 -3.27
CA ALA A 144 -7.51 12.56 -3.74
C ALA A 144 -6.44 11.47 -3.86
N LEU A 145 -5.22 11.82 -4.29
CA LEU A 145 -4.10 10.89 -4.31
C LEU A 145 -3.77 10.39 -2.90
N THR A 146 -3.65 11.28 -1.92
CA THR A 146 -3.41 10.92 -0.51
C THR A 146 -4.52 10.02 0.02
N SER A 147 -5.79 10.37 -0.26
CA SER A 147 -6.95 9.57 0.13
C SER A 147 -6.93 8.18 -0.51
N GLY A 148 -6.59 8.09 -1.81
CA GLY A 148 -6.47 6.83 -2.53
C GLY A 148 -5.34 5.95 -1.98
N ILE A 149 -4.20 6.54 -1.61
CA ILE A 149 -3.08 5.83 -0.98
C ILE A 149 -3.49 5.27 0.39
N GLU A 150 -4.18 6.07 1.21
CA GLU A 150 -4.69 5.63 2.52
C GLU A 150 -5.70 4.49 2.38
N GLU A 151 -6.61 4.58 1.40
CA GLU A 151 -7.57 3.54 1.11
C GLU A 151 -6.87 2.26 0.63
N ALA A 152 -5.96 2.35 -0.34
CA ALA A 152 -5.20 1.22 -0.86
C ALA A 152 -4.40 0.54 0.26
N CYS A 153 -3.72 1.32 1.12
CA CYS A 153 -2.99 0.77 2.25
C CYS A 153 -3.91 0.06 3.24
N THR A 154 -5.08 0.64 3.55
CA THR A 154 -6.06 0.02 4.46
C THR A 154 -6.60 -1.30 3.91
N GLN A 155 -6.83 -1.38 2.60
CA GLN A 155 -7.24 -2.63 1.94
C GLN A 155 -6.12 -3.69 2.03
N LEU A 156 -4.88 -3.31 1.75
CA LEU A 156 -3.71 -4.18 1.91
C LEU A 156 -3.50 -4.62 3.35
N GLN A 157 -3.70 -3.72 4.33
CA GLN A 157 -3.62 -4.03 5.75
C GLN A 157 -4.59 -5.15 6.13
N LYS A 158 -5.86 -5.01 5.74
CA LYS A 158 -6.90 -6.02 5.99
C LYS A 158 -6.58 -7.36 5.34
N LYS A 159 -5.96 -7.33 4.15
CA LYS A 159 -5.50 -8.53 3.44
C LYS A 159 -4.34 -9.19 4.19
N TRP A 160 -3.28 -8.45 4.52
CA TRP A 160 -2.05 -9.01 5.07
C TRP A 160 -2.14 -9.40 6.55
N VAL A 161 -3.04 -8.80 7.32
CA VAL A 161 -3.42 -9.34 8.64
C VAL A 161 -3.94 -10.77 8.50
N LYS A 162 -4.79 -11.05 7.50
CA LYS A 162 -5.30 -12.41 7.25
C LYS A 162 -4.24 -13.36 6.68
N GLU A 163 -3.28 -12.83 5.92
CA GLU A 163 -2.17 -13.56 5.31
C GLU A 163 -0.92 -13.64 6.21
N GLY A 164 -1.04 -13.36 7.52
CA GLY A 164 0.11 -13.35 8.45
C GLY A 164 0.93 -14.64 8.47
N LEU A 165 0.31 -15.80 8.21
CA LEU A 165 1.00 -17.07 8.06
C LEU A 165 1.92 -17.11 6.83
N GLN A 166 1.44 -16.64 5.67
CA GLN A 166 2.22 -16.57 4.44
C GLN A 166 3.43 -15.64 4.62
N TRP A 167 3.25 -14.53 5.34
CA TRP A 167 4.36 -13.67 5.74
C TRP A 167 5.38 -14.38 6.62
N GLY A 168 4.94 -15.14 7.63
CA GLY A 168 5.84 -15.94 8.47
C GLY A 168 6.66 -16.96 7.67
N GLU A 169 6.05 -17.64 6.71
CA GLU A 169 6.73 -18.57 5.79
C GLU A 169 7.75 -17.86 4.90
N LEU A 170 7.36 -16.72 4.31
CA LEU A 170 8.24 -15.91 3.48
C LEU A 170 9.47 -15.43 4.27
N LEU A 171 9.26 -14.97 5.51
CA LEU A 171 10.31 -14.44 6.38
C LEU A 171 11.27 -15.52 6.94
N SER A 172 10.76 -16.73 7.19
CA SER A 172 11.55 -17.84 7.74
C SER A 172 12.35 -18.62 6.68
N GLY A 173 11.99 -18.49 5.41
CA GLY A 173 12.64 -19.18 4.29
C GLY A 173 13.91 -18.51 3.73
N ARG A 174 14.43 -19.07 2.63
CA ARG A 174 15.51 -18.47 1.81
C ARG A 174 14.99 -17.39 0.85
N ASN A 175 13.76 -16.94 1.05
CA ASN A 175 13.10 -16.01 0.13
C ASN A 175 13.79 -14.64 0.15
N ASP A 176 13.82 -13.98 -1.00
CA ASP A 176 14.24 -12.59 -1.13
C ASP A 176 13.05 -11.63 -1.21
N LEU A 177 13.34 -10.33 -1.33
CA LEU A 177 12.31 -9.31 -1.49
C LEU A 177 11.47 -9.52 -2.77
N GLY A 178 12.09 -10.05 -3.83
CA GLY A 178 11.40 -10.34 -5.09
C GLY A 178 10.39 -11.48 -4.95
N ASP A 179 10.70 -12.50 -4.16
CA ASP A 179 9.74 -13.55 -3.78
C ASP A 179 8.54 -12.97 -3.01
N ALA A 180 8.80 -12.06 -2.08
CA ALA A 180 7.75 -11.37 -1.33
C ALA A 180 6.85 -10.53 -2.26
N HIS A 181 7.43 -9.75 -3.18
CA HIS A 181 6.67 -9.00 -4.19
C HIS A 181 5.77 -9.91 -5.02
N ARG A 182 6.31 -11.02 -5.55
CA ARG A 182 5.54 -11.98 -6.36
C ARG A 182 4.43 -12.67 -5.58
N GLY A 183 4.67 -12.95 -4.31
CA GLY A 183 3.72 -13.69 -3.47
C GLY A 183 2.58 -12.84 -2.92
N LEU A 184 2.79 -11.53 -2.77
CA LEU A 184 1.90 -10.66 -1.98
C LEU A 184 1.21 -9.57 -2.81
N CYS A 185 1.88 -9.09 -3.87
CA CYS A 185 1.35 -8.03 -4.72
C CYS A 185 0.60 -8.55 -5.95
N PRO A 186 -0.48 -7.86 -6.38
CA PRO A 186 -1.28 -8.28 -7.53
C PRO A 186 -0.54 -8.09 -8.87
N ARG A 187 0.39 -7.13 -8.92
CA ARG A 187 1.25 -6.86 -10.07
C ARG A 187 2.72 -6.98 -9.66
N SER A 188 3.58 -7.33 -10.61
CA SER A 188 5.02 -7.36 -10.37
C SER A 188 5.52 -5.96 -10.02
N CYS A 189 6.24 -5.84 -8.92
CA CYS A 189 6.88 -4.60 -8.53
C CYS A 189 8.07 -4.31 -9.44
N THR A 190 7.79 -3.64 -10.55
CA THR A 190 8.77 -3.04 -11.43
C THR A 190 9.02 -1.61 -10.96
N TRP A 191 9.60 -1.45 -9.77
CA TRP A 191 10.26 -0.18 -9.49
C TRP A 191 11.34 -0.05 -10.56
N VAL A 192 11.12 0.90 -11.44
CA VAL A 192 12.01 1.27 -12.51
C VAL A 192 13.42 1.34 -11.93
N SER A 193 14.33 0.54 -12.49
CA SER A 193 15.77 0.60 -12.27
C SER A 193 16.38 1.90 -12.84
N ASP A 194 15.66 3.01 -12.73
CA ASP A 194 15.94 4.28 -13.39
C ASP A 194 15.44 5.40 -12.44
N VAL A 195 16.29 6.42 -12.26
CA VAL A 195 16.08 7.71 -11.58
C VAL A 195 16.40 7.85 -10.07
N MET A 196 16.31 6.85 -9.19
CA MET A 196 16.73 7.01 -7.77
C MET A 196 17.97 6.21 -7.34
N SER A 197 18.80 5.83 -8.32
CA SER A 197 20.20 5.50 -8.08
C SER A 197 21.03 6.79 -7.96
N GLY A 198 20.99 7.46 -6.81
CA GLY A 198 21.99 8.49 -6.50
C GLY A 198 22.13 9.62 -7.52
N GLY A 199 21.01 10.27 -7.88
CA GLY A 199 21.08 11.65 -8.36
C GLY A 199 21.66 12.49 -7.24
N ALA A 200 22.94 12.82 -7.38
CA ALA A 200 23.66 13.70 -6.49
C ALA A 200 22.81 14.95 -6.21
N TYR A 201 22.58 15.21 -4.92
CA TYR A 201 22.61 16.59 -4.47
C TYR A 201 23.97 17.15 -4.90
N ASP A 202 23.99 17.93 -5.97
CA ASP A 202 25.05 18.94 -6.08
C ASP A 202 24.62 20.11 -5.20
N LEU A 203 25.55 20.53 -4.35
CA LEU A 203 25.37 21.53 -3.29
C LEU A 203 25.00 22.92 -3.84
#